data_AF-A0A0A9EUF1-F1
#
_entry.id   AF-A0A0A9EUF1-F1
#
_cell.length_a   1.000
_cell.length_b   1.000
_cell.length_c   1.000
_cell.angle_alpha   90.00
_cell.angle_beta   90.00
_cell.angle_gamma   90.00
#
_symmetry.space_group_name_H-M   'P 1'
#
loop_
_entity.id
_entity.type
_entity.pdbx_description
1 polymer ?
#
loop_
_entity_poly.entity_id
_entity_poly.type
_entity_poly.pdbx_seq_one_letter_code
_entity_poly.pdbx_strand_id
1 'polypeptide(L)'
;MPAMLILGGAGIQQQNDALIHGASLFPKKPIIDIAPSSVPEDDQGVLGAVSGMVPRYFKLDFPHYDGKDDPLPWLTWCKQFFKGQRTEERHNVWMASFHMDGDAHHWYFHLERSRGELPWEEFKRLCNIWFGPPIRSNPLGELRSL
;
A
#
# COMPACT_ATOMS: atom_id res chain seq x y z
N MET A 1 59.67 -7.92 -23.92
CA MET A 1 59.29 -6.66 -24.58
C MET A 1 57.77 -6.65 -24.73
N PRO A 2 57.02 -5.60 -24.36
CA PRO A 2 57.05 -4.85 -23.08
C PRO A 2 55.64 -4.58 -22.49
N ALA A 3 55.62 -4.21 -21.19
CA ALA A 3 54.80 -3.16 -20.51
C ALA A 3 53.25 -3.20 -20.58
N MET A 4 52.48 -2.80 -19.56
CA MET A 4 52.61 -1.58 -18.75
C MET A 4 52.02 -1.70 -17.34
N LEU A 5 52.78 -1.17 -16.37
CA LEU A 5 52.25 -0.53 -15.17
C LEU A 5 51.69 0.85 -15.59
N ILE A 6 50.51 1.21 -15.09
CA ILE A 6 50.11 2.61 -14.94
C ILE A 6 49.88 2.85 -13.45
N LEU A 7 50.83 3.59 -12.87
CA LEU A 7 50.66 4.40 -11.68
C LEU A 7 50.02 5.73 -12.08
N GLY A 8 49.19 6.31 -11.21
CA GLY A 8 48.77 7.71 -11.26
C GLY A 8 47.25 7.85 -11.15
N GLY A 9 46.67 8.74 -10.37
CA GLY A 9 47.13 9.81 -9.48
C GLY A 9 45.93 10.18 -8.58
N ALA A 10 46.13 10.57 -7.33
CA ALA A 10 46.33 11.95 -6.87
C ALA A 10 45.03 12.78 -6.78
N GLY A 11 44.67 13.13 -5.52
CA GLY A 11 43.79 14.26 -5.13
C GLY A 11 42.30 14.03 -5.36
N ILE A 12 41.37 14.32 -4.44
CA ILE A 12 41.19 15.58 -3.72
C ILE A 12 40.46 15.31 -2.39
N GLN A 13 40.94 16.02 -1.37
CA GLN A 13 40.37 16.27 -0.05
C GLN A 13 39.14 17.20 -0.11
N GLN A 14 38.02 16.86 0.55
CA GLN A 14 37.13 17.77 1.30
C GLN A 14 35.99 16.89 1.91
N GLN A 15 36.02 16.45 3.16
CA GLN A 15 35.76 17.18 4.40
C GLN A 15 34.45 18.00 4.39
N ASN A 16 33.59 17.67 5.36
CA ASN A 16 32.70 18.54 6.12
C ASN A 16 31.19 18.42 5.84
N ASP A 17 30.56 17.78 6.83
CA ASP A 17 29.45 18.30 7.61
C ASP A 17 28.04 18.41 7.03
N ALA A 18 27.15 18.06 7.95
CA ALA A 18 25.80 18.55 8.09
C ALA A 18 24.70 17.88 7.25
N LEU A 19 23.95 17.04 7.98
CA LEU A 19 22.53 17.32 8.19
C LEU A 19 21.64 17.16 6.95
N ILE A 20 21.54 15.94 6.42
CA ILE A 20 20.27 15.56 5.79
C ILE A 20 19.47 14.81 6.83
N HIS A 21 18.72 15.61 7.59
CA HIS A 21 17.56 15.17 8.36
C HIS A 21 16.85 14.05 7.60
N GLY A 22 16.71 12.89 8.24
CA GLY A 22 15.70 11.91 7.85
C GLY A 22 14.35 12.61 7.86
N ALA A 23 13.92 13.11 6.70
CA ALA A 23 12.58 13.58 6.47
C ALA A 23 11.70 12.35 6.57
N SER A 24 11.12 12.15 7.76
CA SER A 24 9.93 11.33 7.95
C SER A 24 8.90 11.78 6.92
N LEU A 25 8.81 11.04 5.80
CA LEU A 25 7.82 11.23 4.74
C LEU A 25 6.44 10.67 5.11
N PHE A 26 6.22 10.35 6.39
CA PHE A 26 4.87 10.20 6.91
C PHE A 26 4.26 11.60 7.07
N PRO A 27 3.09 11.88 6.46
CA PRO A 27 2.35 13.08 6.80
C PRO A 27 2.12 13.11 8.31
N LYS A 28 2.48 14.24 8.93
CA LYS A 28 2.24 14.53 10.34
C LYS A 28 0.74 14.33 10.62
N LYS A 29 0.47 13.71 11.78
CA LYS A 29 -0.85 13.42 12.37
C LYS A 29 -1.93 14.44 11.95
N PRO A 30 -3.17 14.02 11.64
CA PRO A 30 -4.25 14.96 11.45
C PRO A 30 -4.46 15.73 12.75
N ILE A 31 -4.23 17.04 12.71
CA ILE A 31 -4.65 17.96 13.75
C ILE A 31 -6.17 17.99 13.65
N ILE A 32 -6.83 17.34 14.60
CA ILE A 32 -8.26 17.52 14.83
C ILE A 32 -8.36 18.77 15.69
N ASP A 33 -8.38 19.94 15.06
CA ASP A 33 -8.74 21.20 15.74
C ASP A 33 -10.27 21.18 15.96
N ILE A 34 -10.71 20.46 16.99
CA ILE A 34 -12.00 20.74 17.60
C ILE A 34 -11.70 21.70 18.74
N ALA A 35 -11.73 22.99 18.42
CA ALA A 35 -11.86 24.03 19.43
C ALA A 35 -13.13 23.72 20.26
N PRO A 36 -13.07 23.74 21.61
CA PRO A 36 -14.28 23.75 22.39
C PRO A 36 -14.93 25.12 22.19
N SER A 37 -15.96 25.18 21.33
CA SER A 37 -16.79 26.37 21.19
C SER A 37 -17.46 26.61 22.54
N SER A 38 -17.05 27.71 23.18
CA SER A 38 -17.62 28.25 24.40
C SER A 38 -19.15 28.37 24.29
N VAL A 39 -19.82 27.79 25.28
CA VAL A 39 -21.26 27.83 25.55
C VAL A 39 -21.73 29.27 25.74
N PRO A 40 -22.99 29.58 25.37
CA PRO A 40 -23.85 30.31 26.30
C PRO A 40 -25.05 29.44 26.70
N GLU A 41 -25.30 29.43 28.00
CA GLU A 41 -26.44 28.78 28.67
C GLU A 41 -27.77 29.53 28.39
N ASP A 42 -28.88 28.91 28.82
CA ASP A 42 -30.32 29.22 28.65
C ASP A 42 -30.96 28.58 27.39
N ASP A 43 -32.06 27.81 27.41
CA ASP A 43 -33.17 27.61 28.35
C ASP A 43 -33.81 26.21 28.10
N GLN A 44 -34.62 25.75 29.06
CA GLN A 44 -35.25 24.44 29.23
C GLN A 44 -35.86 23.75 27.99
N GLY A 45 -35.70 22.42 27.89
CA GLY A 45 -36.50 21.58 26.98
C GLY A 45 -36.04 20.12 26.89
N VAL A 46 -36.69 19.24 27.65
CA VAL A 46 -36.53 17.78 27.70
C VAL A 46 -36.55 17.15 26.30
N LEU A 47 -35.44 16.57 25.82
CA LEU A 47 -35.41 15.58 24.73
C LEU A 47 -34.22 14.62 24.97
N GLY A 48 -34.51 13.33 25.02
CA GLY A 48 -33.60 12.27 25.41
C GLY A 48 -32.26 12.28 24.67
N ALA A 49 -31.21 11.93 25.40
CA ALA A 49 -29.86 11.76 24.92
C ALA A 49 -29.82 10.90 23.65
N VAL A 50 -29.76 11.56 22.49
CA VAL A 50 -29.07 10.99 21.34
C VAL A 50 -27.61 11.04 21.72
N SER A 51 -27.15 9.98 22.41
CA SER A 51 -25.73 9.71 22.56
C SER A 51 -25.16 9.79 21.16
N GLY A 52 -24.48 10.90 20.85
CA GLY A 52 -23.77 11.09 19.62
C GLY A 52 -22.83 9.91 19.49
N MET A 53 -23.23 8.93 18.68
CA MET A 53 -22.39 7.81 18.33
C MET A 53 -21.29 8.42 17.47
N VAL A 54 -20.24 8.92 18.12
CA VAL A 54 -18.99 9.27 17.47
C VAL A 54 -18.63 8.02 16.67
N PRO A 55 -18.60 8.08 15.33
CA PRO A 55 -18.24 6.92 14.53
C PRO A 55 -16.88 6.44 15.04
N ARG A 56 -16.84 5.23 15.60
CA ARG A 56 -15.58 4.63 15.99
C ARG A 56 -14.88 4.28 14.68
N TYR A 57 -14.01 5.17 14.23
CA TYR A 57 -13.11 4.91 13.13
C TYR A 57 -12.18 3.80 13.58
N PHE A 58 -12.52 2.56 13.22
CA PHE A 58 -11.62 1.44 13.39
C PHE A 58 -10.36 1.74 12.57
N LYS A 59 -9.20 1.54 13.18
CA LYS A 59 -7.93 1.59 12.47
C LYS A 59 -8.02 0.57 11.32
N LEU A 60 -8.00 1.07 10.09
CA LEU A 60 -7.92 0.20 8.92
C LEU A 60 -6.49 -0.33 8.88
N ASP A 61 -6.31 -1.60 9.21
CA ASP A 61 -5.04 -2.29 8.98
C ASP A 61 -5.05 -2.90 7.58
N PHE A 62 -3.89 -2.97 6.94
CA PHE A 62 -3.78 -3.51 5.59
C PHE A 62 -3.71 -5.05 5.63
N PRO A 63 -4.61 -5.77 4.94
CA PRO A 63 -4.68 -7.23 5.02
C PRO A 63 -3.49 -7.88 4.29
N HIS A 64 -2.98 -8.98 4.83
CA HIS A 64 -1.94 -9.79 4.18
C HIS A 64 -2.55 -10.86 3.28
N TYR A 65 -1.80 -11.31 2.27
CA TYR A 65 -2.24 -12.34 1.34
C TYR A 65 -1.11 -13.25 0.90
N ASP A 66 -1.26 -14.55 1.11
CA ASP A 66 -0.22 -15.55 0.83
C ASP A 66 -0.41 -16.30 -0.50
N GLY A 67 -1.51 -16.06 -1.20
CA GLY A 67 -1.83 -16.71 -2.49
C GLY A 67 -2.57 -18.04 -2.39
N LYS A 68 -2.91 -18.53 -1.19
CA LYS A 68 -3.54 -19.86 -1.03
C LYS A 68 -5.05 -19.85 -1.21
N ASP A 69 -5.70 -18.78 -0.75
CA ASP A 69 -7.15 -18.62 -0.80
C ASP A 69 -7.58 -17.72 -1.96
N ASP A 70 -8.89 -17.65 -2.19
CA ASP A 70 -9.49 -16.73 -3.15
C ASP A 70 -9.01 -15.28 -2.89
N PRO A 71 -8.44 -14.57 -3.90
CA PRO A 71 -7.95 -13.19 -3.75
C PRO A 71 -9.06 -12.14 -3.63
N LEU A 72 -10.31 -12.47 -3.97
CA LEU A 72 -11.40 -11.49 -4.08
C LEU A 72 -11.74 -10.79 -2.75
N PRO A 73 -11.84 -11.50 -1.61
CA PRO A 73 -11.96 -10.84 -0.31
C PRO A 73 -10.79 -9.89 -0.08
N TRP A 74 -9.54 -10.34 -0.23
CA TRP A 74 -8.36 -9.51 -0.02
C TRP A 74 -8.35 -8.24 -0.91
N LEU A 75 -8.62 -8.38 -2.21
CA LEU A 75 -8.73 -7.26 -3.15
C LEU A 75 -9.83 -6.27 -2.77
N THR A 76 -10.95 -6.78 -2.25
CA THR A 76 -12.05 -5.95 -1.77
C THR A 76 -11.63 -5.13 -0.55
N TRP A 77 -10.92 -5.74 0.39
CA TRP A 77 -10.38 -5.04 1.56
C TRP A 77 -9.33 -4.00 1.17
N CYS A 78 -8.42 -4.32 0.25
CA CYS A 78 -7.46 -3.35 -0.30
C CYS A 78 -8.18 -2.11 -0.87
N LYS A 79 -9.25 -2.32 -1.66
CA LYS A 79 -10.05 -1.22 -2.21
C LYS A 79 -10.67 -0.35 -1.12
N GLN A 80 -11.19 -0.93 -0.05
CA GLN A 80 -11.75 -0.17 1.07
C GLN A 80 -10.66 0.59 1.82
N PHE A 81 -9.49 -0.03 2.02
CA PHE A 81 -8.34 0.60 2.64
C PHE A 81 -7.89 1.83 1.84
N PHE A 82 -7.67 1.70 0.52
CA PHE A 82 -7.25 2.80 -0.35
C PHE A 82 -8.27 3.94 -0.35
N LYS A 83 -9.57 3.61 -0.36
CA LYS A 83 -10.64 4.61 -0.26
C LYS A 83 -10.60 5.35 1.08
N GLY A 84 -10.38 4.62 2.19
CA GLY A 84 -10.27 5.19 3.53
C GLY A 84 -9.05 6.10 3.70
N GLN A 85 -7.90 5.71 3.13
CA GLN A 85 -6.64 6.46 3.21
C GLN A 85 -6.47 7.52 2.12
N ARG A 86 -7.40 7.61 1.15
CA ARG A 86 -7.31 8.47 -0.05
C ARG A 86 -6.02 8.24 -0.84
N THR A 87 -5.64 6.98 -0.99
CA THR A 87 -4.45 6.57 -1.75
C THR A 87 -4.64 6.89 -3.23
N GLU A 88 -3.63 7.52 -3.84
CA GLU A 88 -3.57 7.72 -5.30
C GLU A 88 -3.46 6.38 -6.04
N GLU A 89 -4.15 6.23 -7.16
CA GLU A 89 -4.25 4.95 -7.86
C GLU A 89 -2.89 4.35 -8.26
N ARG A 90 -1.92 5.19 -8.65
CA ARG A 90 -0.55 4.77 -8.98
C ARG A 90 0.17 4.07 -7.82
N HIS A 91 -0.21 4.33 -6.58
CA HIS A 91 0.40 3.72 -5.40
C HIS A 91 -0.30 2.44 -4.96
N ASN A 92 -1.50 2.13 -5.48
CA ASN A 92 -2.30 1.00 -5.00
C ASN A 92 -1.56 -0.34 -5.17
N VAL A 93 -0.99 -0.61 -6.34
CA VAL A 93 -0.29 -1.87 -6.62
C VAL A 93 0.95 -2.01 -5.75
N TRP A 94 1.76 -0.94 -5.68
CA TRP A 94 2.95 -0.89 -4.84
C TRP A 94 2.64 -1.07 -3.35
N MET A 95 1.55 -0.48 -2.85
CA MET A 95 1.13 -0.68 -1.47
C MET A 95 0.62 -2.10 -1.20
N ALA A 96 -0.11 -2.68 -2.16
CA ALA A 96 -0.61 -4.04 -2.03
C ALA A 96 0.52 -5.07 -2.03
N SER A 97 1.56 -4.87 -2.84
CA SER A 97 2.67 -5.83 -2.96
C SER A 97 3.47 -6.03 -1.67
N PHE A 98 3.61 -5.00 -0.83
CA PHE A 98 4.24 -5.14 0.50
C PHE A 98 3.51 -6.06 1.45
N HIS A 99 2.22 -6.28 1.21
CA HIS A 99 1.38 -7.12 2.05
C HIS A 99 1.03 -8.44 1.35
N MET A 100 1.77 -8.77 0.29
CA MET A 100 1.78 -10.10 -0.30
C MET A 100 2.91 -10.90 0.33
N ASP A 101 2.59 -12.12 0.74
CA ASP A 101 3.49 -13.07 1.38
C ASP A 101 3.59 -14.35 0.55
N GLY A 102 4.56 -15.21 0.86
CA GLY A 102 4.66 -16.55 0.28
C GLY A 102 4.64 -16.57 -1.26
N ASP A 103 3.77 -17.42 -1.83
CA ASP A 103 3.69 -17.62 -3.27
C ASP A 103 3.15 -16.38 -4.00
N ALA A 104 2.25 -15.63 -3.35
CA ALA A 104 1.77 -14.36 -3.86
C ALA A 104 2.90 -13.33 -4.03
N HIS A 105 3.81 -13.24 -3.05
CA HIS A 105 4.97 -12.36 -3.13
C HIS A 105 5.91 -12.74 -4.29
N HIS A 106 6.25 -14.04 -4.40
CA HIS A 106 7.11 -14.53 -5.48
C HIS A 106 6.50 -14.27 -6.86
N TRP A 107 5.20 -14.52 -7.01
CA TRP A 107 4.47 -14.23 -8.24
C TRP A 107 4.57 -12.74 -8.62
N TYR A 108 4.33 -11.83 -7.67
CA TYR A 108 4.41 -10.39 -7.93
C TYR A 108 5.82 -9.97 -8.36
N PHE A 109 6.86 -10.50 -7.70
CA PHE A 109 8.25 -10.23 -8.06
C PHE A 109 8.57 -10.60 -9.52
N HIS A 110 8.05 -11.74 -10.00
CA HIS A 110 8.20 -12.13 -11.41
C HIS A 110 7.35 -11.27 -12.36
N LEU A 111 6.14 -10.90 -11.94
CA LEU A 111 5.25 -10.03 -12.70
C LEU A 111 5.86 -8.64 -12.94
N GLU A 112 6.37 -8.01 -11.88
CA GLU A 112 6.99 -6.68 -11.93
C GLU A 112 8.24 -6.67 -12.83
N ARG A 113 9.08 -7.70 -12.75
CA ARG A 113 10.25 -7.86 -13.64
C ARG A 113 9.88 -8.00 -15.12
N SER A 114 8.73 -8.60 -15.41
CA SER A 114 8.33 -8.90 -16.79
C SER A 114 7.48 -7.80 -17.42
N ARG A 115 6.69 -7.07 -16.64
CA ARG A 115 5.74 -6.07 -17.15
C ARG A 115 5.93 -4.65 -16.60
N GLY A 116 6.76 -4.47 -15.57
CA GLY A 116 6.91 -3.20 -14.88
C GLY A 116 5.69 -2.83 -14.04
N GLU A 117 5.51 -1.53 -13.82
CA GLU A 117 4.37 -0.98 -13.09
C GLU A 117 3.05 -1.24 -13.85
N LEU A 118 2.02 -1.68 -13.11
CA LEU A 118 0.71 -2.00 -13.67
C LEU A 118 -0.37 -1.09 -13.06
N PRO A 119 -1.40 -0.71 -13.84
CA PRO A 119 -2.57 -0.09 -13.27
C PRO A 119 -3.30 -1.08 -12.35
N TRP A 120 -3.99 -0.55 -11.33
CA TRP A 120 -4.67 -1.36 -10.30
C TRP A 120 -5.66 -2.37 -10.88
N GLU A 121 -6.41 -1.98 -11.91
CA GLU A 121 -7.39 -2.85 -12.57
C GLU A 121 -6.73 -4.08 -13.22
N GLU A 122 -5.56 -3.91 -13.84
CA GLU A 122 -4.83 -5.02 -14.45
C GLU A 122 -4.22 -5.94 -13.38
N PHE A 123 -3.68 -5.38 -12.30
CA PHE A 123 -3.20 -6.15 -11.16
C PHE A 123 -4.29 -7.04 -10.56
N LYS A 124 -5.49 -6.50 -10.32
CA LYS A 124 -6.64 -7.31 -9.85
C LYS A 124 -7.00 -8.42 -10.83
N ARG A 125 -7.03 -8.13 -12.13
CA ARG A 125 -7.36 -9.12 -13.16
C ARG A 125 -6.37 -10.28 -13.12
N LEU A 126 -5.07 -9.97 -13.04
CA LEU A 126 -4.01 -10.96 -12.97
C LEU A 126 -4.03 -11.76 -11.66
N CYS A 127 -4.31 -11.12 -10.52
CA CYS A 127 -4.52 -11.83 -9.25
C CYS A 127 -5.64 -12.87 -9.37
N ASN A 128 -6.75 -12.49 -10.00
CA ASN A 128 -7.87 -13.40 -10.23
C ASN A 128 -7.54 -14.54 -11.18
N ILE A 129 -6.66 -14.34 -12.16
CA ILE A 129 -6.19 -15.41 -13.05
C ILE A 129 -5.27 -16.39 -12.34
N TRP A 130 -4.39 -15.89 -11.48
CA TRP A 130 -3.37 -16.74 -10.84
C TRP A 130 -3.86 -17.44 -9.58
N PHE A 131 -4.68 -16.76 -8.78
CA PHE A 131 -5.11 -17.27 -7.48
C PHE A 131 -6.63 -17.41 -7.35
N GLY A 132 -7.40 -16.95 -8.35
CA GLY A 132 -8.84 -17.11 -8.34
C GLY A 132 -9.26 -18.58 -8.49
N PRO A 133 -10.44 -18.94 -7.98
CA PRO A 133 -10.99 -20.28 -8.20
C PRO A 133 -11.13 -20.54 -9.72
N PRO A 134 -11.03 -21.80 -10.20
CA PRO A 134 -11.05 -22.15 -11.63
C PRO A 134 -12.15 -21.50 -12.47
N ILE A 135 -13.30 -21.20 -11.85
CA ILE A 135 -14.43 -20.53 -12.50
C ILE A 135 -14.17 -19.04 -12.82
N ARG A 136 -13.23 -18.39 -12.13
CA ARG A 136 -12.87 -16.98 -12.27
C ARG A 136 -11.45 -16.78 -12.80
N SER A 137 -10.58 -17.78 -12.64
CA SER A 137 -9.20 -17.75 -13.13
C SER A 137 -9.03 -18.16 -14.60
N ASN A 138 -10.06 -18.71 -15.25
CA ASN A 138 -9.92 -19.34 -16.55
C ASN A 138 -10.40 -18.49 -17.74
N PRO A 139 -9.46 -18.15 -18.66
CA PRO A 139 -9.58 -18.60 -20.06
C PRO A 139 -8.48 -19.56 -20.56
N LEU A 140 -7.53 -20.01 -19.71
CA LEU A 140 -6.47 -21.00 -20.03
C LEU A 140 -6.45 -22.30 -19.17
N GLY A 141 -7.50 -22.59 -18.43
CA GLY A 141 -7.71 -23.77 -17.58
C GLY A 141 -7.87 -25.10 -18.33
N GLU A 142 -7.80 -25.11 -19.67
CA GLU A 142 -7.79 -26.37 -20.45
C GLU A 142 -6.42 -27.07 -20.49
N LEU A 143 -5.33 -26.45 -20.02
CA LEU A 143 -3.98 -27.06 -20.17
C LEU A 143 -3.45 -27.81 -18.95
N ARG A 144 -4.25 -28.01 -17.88
CA ARG A 144 -3.85 -28.83 -16.72
C ARG A 144 -4.64 -30.14 -16.55
N SER A 145 -4.91 -30.84 -17.66
CA SER A 145 -5.45 -32.21 -17.58
C SER A 145 -4.94 -33.14 -18.69
N LEU A 146 -3.71 -32.95 -19.17
CA LEU A 146 -2.99 -33.93 -20.00
C LEU A 146 -1.81 -34.52 -19.24
#